data_AF-A0A3A2J1D5-F1
#
_entry.id   AF-A0A3A2J1D5-F1
#
_cell.length_a   1.000
_cell.length_b   1.000
_cell.length_c   1.000
_cell.angle_alpha   90.00
_cell.angle_beta   90.00
_cell.angle_gamma   90.00
#
_symmetry.space_group_name_H-M   'P 1'
#
loop_
_entity.id
_entity.type
_entity.pdbx_description
1 polymer ?
#
loop_
_entity_poly.entity_id
_entity_poly.type
_entity_poly.pdbx_seq_one_letter_code
_entity_poly.pdbx_strand_id
1 'polypeptide(L)'
;MVNSHFFFLGAAFLLIETISVTRFSMLFGSTWLVNSIVFGAILVVILLANLWMNRIPSLNIHLLYGLLAVAVITNYFFPIHVLLSTGLATRLLSSMILMALPIFFAAFIFAHSYKQTANTDLAFASNLLGAVFGGLLEYSSLIMGFRRLFLVALALYLLSYLALLPKPRRFTVS
;
A
#
# COMPACT_ATOMS: atom_id res chain seq x y z
N MET A 1 -17.63 1.65 -16.01
CA MET A 1 -17.79 0.73 -14.85
C MET A 1 -16.45 0.63 -14.15
N VAL A 2 -16.33 0.95 -12.86
CA VAL A 2 -15.05 0.94 -12.13
C VAL A 2 -14.55 -0.51 -11.92
N ASN A 3 -13.25 -0.75 -12.04
CA ASN A 3 -12.64 -2.03 -11.66
C ASN A 3 -12.40 -2.04 -10.14
N SER A 4 -13.18 -2.84 -9.40
CA SER A 4 -13.15 -2.89 -7.94
C SER A 4 -11.80 -3.29 -7.36
N HIS A 5 -11.09 -4.24 -7.99
CA HIS A 5 -9.78 -4.68 -7.50
C HIS A 5 -8.78 -3.50 -7.47
N PHE A 6 -8.66 -2.77 -8.59
CA PHE A 6 -7.74 -1.64 -8.71
C PHE A 6 -8.17 -0.44 -7.86
N PHE A 7 -9.47 -0.20 -7.73
CA PHE A 7 -10.00 0.85 -6.86
C PHE A 7 -9.62 0.62 -5.40
N PHE A 8 -9.91 -0.55 -4.84
CA PHE A 8 -9.55 -0.84 -3.45
C PHE A 8 -8.03 -0.93 -3.25
N LEU A 9 -7.29 -1.43 -4.24
CA LEU A 9 -5.82 -1.46 -4.19
C LEU A 9 -5.24 -0.04 -4.11
N GLY A 10 -5.75 0.89 -4.92
CA GLY A 10 -5.33 2.29 -4.93
C GLY A 10 -5.69 3.02 -3.64
N ALA A 11 -6.91 2.78 -3.13
CA ALA A 11 -7.37 3.34 -1.87
C ALA A 11 -6.48 2.90 -0.69
N ALA A 12 -6.19 1.61 -0.59
CA ALA A 12 -5.30 1.09 0.45
C ALA A 12 -3.87 1.61 0.30
N PHE A 13 -3.35 1.66 -0.93
CA PHE A 13 -2.01 2.14 -1.24
C PHE A 13 -1.80 3.59 -0.80
N LEU A 14 -2.65 4.52 -1.25
CA LEU A 14 -2.49 5.93 -0.89
C LEU A 14 -2.72 6.17 0.60
N LEU A 15 -3.65 5.42 1.22
CA LEU A 15 -3.86 5.50 2.67
C LEU A 15 -2.61 5.07 3.45
N ILE A 16 -1.93 3.99 3.06
CA ILE A 16 -0.66 3.58 3.69
C ILE A 16 0.45 4.60 3.42
N GLU A 17 0.53 5.14 2.20
CA GLU A 17 1.52 6.13 1.81
C GLU A 17 1.41 7.39 2.68
N THR A 18 0.22 7.96 2.80
CA THR A 18 -0.05 9.17 3.60
C THR A 18 0.24 8.95 5.08
N ILE A 19 -0.19 7.82 5.65
CA ILE A 19 0.14 7.47 7.04
C ILE A 19 1.66 7.36 7.23
N SER A 20 2.37 6.80 6.24
CA SER A 20 3.83 6.65 6.29
C SER A 20 4.52 8.02 6.28
N VAL A 21 4.10 8.93 5.41
CA VAL A 21 4.60 10.32 5.39
C VAL A 21 4.34 10.99 6.73
N THR A 22 3.12 10.91 7.26
CA THR A 22 2.77 11.53 8.54
C THR A 22 3.59 10.94 9.70
N ARG A 23 3.81 9.62 9.73
CA ARG A 23 4.68 8.99 10.75
C ARG A 23 6.16 9.35 10.58
N PHE A 24 6.66 9.51 9.35
CA PHE A 24 8.00 10.02 9.11
C PHE A 24 8.16 11.44 9.64
N SER A 25 7.17 12.31 9.39
CA SER A 25 7.16 13.67 9.95
C SER A 25 7.16 13.67 11.48
N MET A 26 6.54 12.69 12.14
CA MET A 26 6.62 12.55 13.61
C MET A 26 8.02 12.16 14.11
N LEU A 27 8.79 11.38 13.34
CA LEU A 27 10.12 10.91 13.73
C LEU A 27 11.25 11.90 13.41
N PHE A 28 11.10 12.68 12.34
CA PHE A 28 12.17 13.51 11.78
C PHE A 28 11.78 14.98 11.56
N GLY A 29 10.53 15.35 11.86
CA GLY A 29 9.97 16.67 11.58
C GLY A 29 9.38 16.78 10.18
N SER A 30 8.43 17.72 10.00
CA SER A 30 7.74 17.99 8.74
C SER A 30 8.41 19.11 7.93
N THR A 31 9.71 18.96 7.63
CA THR A 31 10.40 19.93 6.77
C THR A 31 10.20 19.60 5.29
N TRP A 32 10.24 20.62 4.43
CA TRP A 32 10.13 20.45 2.97
C TRP A 32 11.18 19.46 2.43
N LEU A 33 12.37 19.45 3.04
CA LEU A 33 13.46 18.54 2.67
C LEU A 33 13.16 17.10 3.09
N VAL A 34 12.73 16.87 4.33
CA VAL A 34 12.37 15.53 4.82
C VAL A 34 11.24 14.93 3.97
N ASN A 35 10.19 15.71 3.70
CA ASN A 35 9.07 15.23 2.89
C ASN A 35 9.52 14.87 1.46
N SER A 36 10.33 15.72 0.82
CA SER A 36 10.89 15.43 -0.51
C SER A 36 11.69 14.13 -0.55
N ILE A 37 12.51 13.87 0.49
CA ILE A 37 13.30 12.63 0.60
C ILE A 37 12.38 11.42 0.77
N VAL A 38 11.33 11.53 1.59
CA VAL A 38 10.37 10.43 1.82
C VAL A 38 9.64 10.07 0.52
N PHE A 39 9.07 11.07 -0.19
CA PHE A 39 8.42 10.82 -1.47
C PHE A 39 9.40 10.25 -2.51
N GLY A 40 10.62 10.79 -2.58
CA GLY A 40 11.66 10.25 -3.45
C GLY A 40 11.98 8.78 -3.16
N ALA A 41 12.12 8.41 -1.88
CA ALA A 41 12.37 7.04 -1.46
C ALA A 41 11.19 6.11 -1.81
N ILE A 42 9.95 6.57 -1.63
CA ILE A 42 8.74 5.83 -2.01
C ILE A 42 8.73 5.56 -3.51
N LEU A 43 9.02 6.57 -4.34
CA LEU A 43 9.12 6.40 -5.79
C LEU A 43 10.20 5.39 -6.19
N VAL A 44 11.36 5.42 -5.53
CA VAL A 44 12.42 4.42 -5.73
C VAL A 44 11.94 3.01 -5.36
N VAL A 45 11.24 2.85 -4.24
CA VAL A 45 10.68 1.56 -3.80
C VAL A 45 9.67 1.03 -4.81
N ILE A 46 8.78 1.88 -5.32
CA ILE A 46 7.81 1.52 -6.35
C ILE A 46 8.52 1.10 -7.65
N LEU A 47 9.54 1.87 -8.07
CA LEU A 47 10.35 1.53 -9.23
C LEU A 47 11.01 0.16 -9.07
N LEU A 48 11.61 -0.10 -7.91
CA LEU A 48 12.25 -1.39 -7.61
C LEU A 48 11.22 -2.54 -7.62
N ALA A 49 10.03 -2.34 -7.04
CA ALA A 49 8.95 -3.33 -7.08
C ALA A 49 8.57 -3.68 -8.52
N ASN A 50 8.41 -2.68 -9.37
CA ASN A 50 8.04 -2.85 -10.77
C ASN A 50 9.16 -3.54 -11.58
N LEU A 51 10.41 -3.14 -11.38
CA LEU A 51 11.57 -3.76 -12.02
C LEU A 51 11.70 -5.23 -11.61
N TRP A 52 11.47 -5.54 -10.34
CA TRP A 52 11.54 -6.90 -9.84
C TRP A 52 10.38 -7.77 -10.37
N MET A 53 9.15 -7.25 -10.41
CA MET A 53 8.02 -7.94 -11.05
C MET A 53 8.30 -8.30 -12.51
N ASN A 54 9.00 -7.43 -13.25
CA ASN A 54 9.40 -7.75 -14.62
C ASN A 54 10.40 -8.91 -14.72
N ARG A 55 11.20 -9.18 -13.68
CA ARG A 55 12.16 -10.29 -13.63
C ARG A 55 11.54 -11.59 -13.10
N ILE A 56 10.54 -11.52 -12.23
CA ILE A 56 9.89 -12.71 -11.62
C ILE A 56 8.37 -12.62 -11.79
N PRO A 57 7.86 -12.80 -13.04
CA PRO A 57 6.44 -12.61 -13.33
C PRO A 57 5.52 -13.69 -12.74
N SER A 58 6.07 -14.86 -12.36
CA SER A 58 5.32 -16.04 -11.94
C SER A 58 5.08 -16.16 -10.43
N LEU A 59 5.31 -15.09 -9.65
CA LEU A 59 5.02 -15.13 -8.22
C LEU A 59 3.53 -15.30 -7.97
N ASN A 60 3.21 -16.16 -7.01
CA ASN A 60 1.85 -16.43 -6.59
C ASN A 60 1.23 -15.18 -5.95
N ILE A 61 0.17 -14.65 -6.57
CA ILE A 61 -0.53 -13.46 -6.08
C ILE A 61 -1.05 -13.62 -4.65
N HIS A 62 -1.45 -14.83 -4.26
CA HIS A 62 -1.91 -15.15 -2.90
C HIS A 62 -0.78 -14.96 -1.89
N LEU A 63 0.45 -15.34 -2.25
CA LEU A 63 1.63 -15.14 -1.41
C LEU A 63 1.94 -13.64 -1.27
N LEU A 64 1.84 -12.86 -2.36
CA LEU A 64 2.06 -11.41 -2.31
C LEU A 64 1.06 -10.70 -1.38
N TYR A 65 -0.23 -11.06 -1.45
CA TYR A 65 -1.22 -10.53 -0.51
C TYR A 65 -0.96 -10.99 0.93
N GLY A 66 -0.48 -12.22 1.14
CA GLY A 66 -0.05 -12.70 2.45
C GLY A 66 1.10 -11.87 3.03
N LEU A 67 2.15 -11.63 2.23
CA LEU A 67 3.30 -10.81 2.62
C LEU A 67 2.90 -9.35 2.88
N LEU A 68 2.02 -8.79 2.04
CA LEU A 68 1.46 -7.46 2.25
C LEU A 68 0.69 -7.37 3.57
N ALA A 69 -0.18 -8.35 3.86
CA ALA A 69 -0.92 -8.39 5.11
C ALA A 69 0.03 -8.45 6.33
N VAL A 70 1.06 -9.29 6.28
CA VAL A 70 2.09 -9.35 7.32
C VAL A 70 2.81 -8.00 7.49
N ALA A 71 3.17 -7.33 6.40
CA ALA A 71 3.83 -6.02 6.45
C ALA A 71 2.93 -4.93 7.08
N VAL A 72 1.63 -4.91 6.73
CA VAL A 72 0.64 -3.99 7.30
C VAL A 72 0.39 -4.28 8.78
N ILE A 73 0.23 -5.56 9.14
CA ILE A 73 0.04 -5.99 10.54
C ILE A 73 1.27 -5.64 11.39
N THR A 74 2.46 -5.84 10.85
CA THR A 74 3.71 -5.45 11.52
C THR A 74 3.71 -3.95 11.81
N ASN A 75 3.33 -3.10 10.86
CA ASN A 75 3.21 -1.65 11.07
C ASN A 75 2.12 -1.25 12.08
N TYR A 76 1.05 -2.03 12.19
CA TYR A 76 -0.02 -1.81 13.16
C TYR A 76 0.45 -2.08 14.60
N PHE A 77 1.19 -3.17 14.81
CA PHE A 77 1.69 -3.53 16.14
C PHE A 77 2.96 -2.79 16.54
N PHE A 78 3.77 -2.34 15.58
CA PHE A 78 5.03 -1.66 15.87
C PHE A 78 4.84 -0.28 16.52
N PRO A 79 5.32 -0.07 17.77
CA PRO A 79 5.20 1.21 18.46
C PRO A 79 6.24 2.21 17.94
N ILE A 80 5.84 3.05 16.98
CA ILE A 80 6.77 3.95 16.28
C ILE A 80 7.57 4.88 17.20
N HIS A 81 7.01 5.27 18.35
CA HIS A 81 7.67 6.15 19.32
C HIS A 81 8.93 5.55 19.95
N VAL A 82 9.08 4.23 19.97
CA VAL A 82 10.30 3.56 20.47
C VAL A 82 11.52 3.93 19.60
N LEU A 83 11.31 4.28 18.34
CA LEU A 83 12.41 4.72 17.48
C LEU A 83 12.95 6.10 17.87
N LEU A 84 12.19 6.92 18.61
CA LEU A 84 12.65 8.24 19.06
C LEU A 84 13.82 8.14 20.05
N SER A 85 13.92 7.04 20.81
CA SER A 85 15.02 6.78 21.74
C SER A 85 16.21 6.06 21.09
N THR A 86 16.22 5.86 19.77
CA THR A 86 17.32 5.22 19.03
C THR A 86 18.20 6.25 18.32
N GLY A 87 19.42 5.85 17.95
CA GLY A 87 20.31 6.68 17.15
C GLY A 87 19.75 6.98 15.75
N LEU A 88 20.18 8.09 15.14
CA LEU A 88 19.64 8.58 13.87
C LEU A 88 19.66 7.52 12.75
N ALA A 89 20.78 6.79 12.61
CA ALA A 89 20.93 5.77 11.59
C ALA A 89 19.94 4.61 11.76
N THR A 90 19.82 4.07 12.98
CA THR A 90 18.85 3.01 13.31
C THR A 90 17.43 3.49 13.10
N ARG A 91 17.11 4.70 13.57
CA ARG A 91 15.80 5.33 13.40
C ARG A 91 15.41 5.41 11.91
N LEU A 92 16.31 5.92 11.07
CA LEU A 92 16.10 6.04 9.61
C LEU A 92 15.92 4.69 8.93
N LEU A 93 16.84 3.75 9.14
CA LEU A 93 16.81 2.46 8.46
C LEU A 93 15.57 1.65 8.86
N SER A 94 15.27 1.58 10.16
CA SER A 94 14.09 0.86 10.65
C SER A 94 12.79 1.49 10.16
N SER A 95 12.66 2.83 10.19
CA SER A 95 11.44 3.48 9.70
C SER A 95 11.27 3.33 8.19
N MET A 96 12.36 3.45 7.42
CA MET A 96 12.34 3.24 5.96
C MET A 96 11.90 1.83 5.62
N ILE A 97 12.53 0.81 6.20
CA ILE A 97 12.19 -0.59 5.92
C ILE A 97 10.73 -0.88 6.30
N LEU A 98 10.35 -0.50 7.53
CA LEU A 98 9.03 -0.78 8.07
C LEU A 98 7.92 -0.18 7.18
N MET A 99 8.05 1.07 6.75
CA MET A 99 7.05 1.76 5.96
C MET A 99 7.12 1.42 4.46
N ALA A 100 8.32 1.13 3.94
CA ALA A 100 8.49 0.77 2.53
C ALA A 100 7.95 -0.64 2.21
N LEU A 101 8.00 -1.59 3.15
CA LEU A 101 7.54 -2.97 2.95
C LEU A 101 6.10 -3.08 2.39
N PRO A 102 5.06 -2.50 3.02
CA PRO A 102 3.70 -2.59 2.49
C PRO A 102 3.55 -1.84 1.15
N ILE A 103 4.22 -0.70 0.97
CA ILE A 103 4.24 0.07 -0.28
C ILE A 103 4.85 -0.78 -1.42
N PHE A 104 5.97 -1.45 -1.15
CA PHE A 104 6.65 -2.33 -2.08
C PHE A 104 5.75 -3.48 -2.55
N PHE A 105 5.15 -4.23 -1.62
CA PHE A 105 4.28 -5.34 -1.98
C PHE A 105 3.00 -4.89 -2.71
N ALA A 106 2.43 -3.75 -2.30
CA ALA A 106 1.27 -3.19 -2.99
C ALA A 106 1.60 -2.74 -4.42
N ALA A 107 2.75 -2.08 -4.62
CA ALA A 107 3.25 -1.72 -5.95
C ALA A 107 3.51 -2.97 -6.82
N PHE A 108 4.08 -4.02 -6.22
CA PHE A 108 4.30 -5.29 -6.90
C PHE A 108 2.99 -5.94 -7.34
N ILE A 109 1.99 -6.01 -6.45
CA ILE A 109 0.64 -6.52 -6.75
C ILE A 109 -0.02 -5.71 -7.87
N PHE A 110 0.11 -4.38 -7.81
CA PHE A 110 -0.40 -3.50 -8.86
C PHE A 110 0.25 -3.84 -10.20
N ALA A 111 1.58 -3.88 -10.29
CA ALA A 111 2.28 -4.19 -11.54
C ALA A 111 1.94 -5.59 -12.08
N HIS A 112 1.85 -6.58 -11.19
CA HIS A 112 1.47 -7.94 -11.55
C HIS A 112 0.06 -7.99 -12.16
N SER A 113 -0.92 -7.39 -11.48
CA SER A 113 -2.32 -7.40 -11.90
C SER A 113 -2.55 -6.50 -13.13
N TYR A 114 -1.83 -5.37 -13.21
CA TYR A 114 -1.90 -4.43 -14.34
C TYR A 114 -1.34 -5.04 -15.62
N LYS A 115 -0.34 -5.91 -15.55
CA LYS A 115 0.17 -6.62 -16.72
C LYS A 115 -0.81 -7.66 -17.28
N GLN A 116 -1.74 -8.15 -16.45
CA GLN A 116 -2.71 -9.19 -16.81
C GLN A 116 -4.09 -8.64 -17.17
N THR A 117 -4.34 -7.34 -16.97
CA THR A 117 -5.64 -6.73 -17.30
C THR A 117 -5.77 -6.50 -18.80
N ALA A 118 -6.94 -6.83 -19.36
CA ALA A 118 -7.25 -6.55 -20.76
C ALA A 118 -7.55 -5.06 -21.03
N ASN A 119 -7.96 -4.32 -20.00
CA ASN A 119 -8.29 -2.89 -20.10
C ASN A 119 -7.45 -2.09 -19.11
N THR A 120 -6.29 -1.64 -19.58
CA THR A 120 -5.28 -0.90 -18.80
C THR A 120 -5.77 0.49 -18.40
N ASP A 121 -6.46 1.19 -19.29
CA ASP A 121 -6.95 2.55 -19.05
C ASP A 121 -7.98 2.56 -17.92
N LEU A 122 -8.91 1.60 -17.93
CA LEU A 122 -9.90 1.47 -16.88
C LEU A 122 -9.26 1.05 -15.55
N ALA A 123 -8.27 0.15 -15.59
CA ALA A 123 -7.54 -0.27 -14.40
C ALA A 123 -6.81 0.92 -13.75
N PHE A 124 -6.09 1.71 -14.54
CA PHE A 124 -5.38 2.89 -14.08
C PHE A 124 -6.33 3.96 -13.53
N ALA A 125 -7.39 4.29 -14.29
CA ALA A 125 -8.40 5.25 -13.84
C ALA A 125 -9.10 4.82 -12.54
N SER A 126 -9.42 3.52 -12.41
CA SER A 126 -10.01 2.97 -11.18
C SER A 126 -9.04 3.06 -10.00
N ASN A 127 -7.75 2.77 -10.24
CA ASN A 127 -6.71 2.89 -9.23
C ASN A 127 -6.53 4.34 -8.75
N LEU A 128 -6.52 5.29 -9.66
CA LEU A 128 -6.42 6.72 -9.34
C LEU A 128 -7.64 7.21 -8.54
N LEU A 129 -8.86 6.84 -8.94
CA LEU A 129 -10.08 7.15 -8.18
C LEU A 129 -10.03 6.54 -6.76
N GLY A 130 -9.55 5.30 -6.67
CA GLY A 130 -9.28 4.63 -5.40
C GLY A 130 -8.31 5.41 -4.54
N ALA A 131 -7.17 5.82 -5.11
CA ALA A 131 -6.16 6.59 -4.41
C ALA A 131 -6.76 7.89 -3.83
N VAL A 132 -7.49 8.67 -4.63
CA VAL A 132 -8.19 9.89 -4.14
C VAL A 132 -9.09 9.56 -2.94
N PHE A 133 -9.89 8.49 -3.02
CA PHE A 133 -10.72 8.04 -1.91
C PHE A 133 -9.88 7.64 -0.67
N GLY A 134 -8.77 6.93 -0.86
CA GLY A 134 -7.83 6.57 0.20
C GLY A 134 -7.21 7.78 0.89
N GLY A 135 -6.83 8.81 0.13
CA GLY A 135 -6.32 10.08 0.68
C GLY A 135 -7.40 10.80 1.51
N LEU A 136 -8.65 10.80 1.05
CA LEU A 136 -9.76 11.34 1.83
C LEU A 136 -10.02 10.53 3.13
N LEU A 137 -9.83 9.20 3.08
CA LEU A 137 -9.95 8.35 4.28
C LEU A 137 -8.91 8.67 5.35
N GLU A 138 -7.77 9.26 5.00
CA GLU A 138 -6.76 9.66 5.98
C GLU A 138 -7.33 10.64 7.02
N TYR A 139 -8.27 11.50 6.65
CA TYR A 139 -8.92 12.44 7.58
C TYR A 139 -9.66 11.74 8.73
N SER A 140 -10.07 10.48 8.57
CA SER A 140 -10.64 9.70 9.68
C SER A 140 -9.63 9.41 10.80
N SER A 141 -8.33 9.65 10.57
CA SER A 141 -7.29 9.67 11.62
C SER A 141 -7.61 10.64 12.75
N LEU A 142 -8.32 11.74 12.47
CA LEU A 142 -8.69 12.73 13.49
C LEU A 142 -9.61 12.14 14.57
N ILE A 143 -10.37 11.11 14.22
CA ILE A 143 -11.30 10.42 15.12
C ILE A 143 -10.67 9.12 15.65
N MET A 144 -9.96 8.38 14.80
CA MET A 144 -9.50 7.01 15.11
C MET A 144 -8.01 6.90 15.48
N GLY A 145 -7.20 7.90 15.12
CA GLY A 145 -5.75 7.89 15.19
C GLY A 145 -5.07 7.09 14.06
N PHE A 146 -3.85 7.50 13.69
CA PHE A 146 -3.08 6.89 12.58
C PHE A 146 -2.85 5.39 12.72
N ARG A 147 -2.72 4.87 13.95
CA ARG A 147 -2.52 3.43 14.18
C ARG A 147 -3.69 2.60 13.66
N ARG A 148 -4.94 3.03 13.89
CA ARG A 148 -6.13 2.27 13.47
C ARG A 148 -6.34 2.29 11.96
N LEU A 149 -5.80 3.29 11.25
CA LEU A 149 -5.89 3.34 9.79
C LEU A 149 -5.17 2.19 9.08
N PHE A 150 -4.17 1.56 9.70
CA PHE A 150 -3.59 0.32 9.15
C PHE A 150 -4.62 -0.81 9.06
N LEU A 151 -5.60 -0.87 9.97
CA LEU A 151 -6.69 -1.85 9.89
C LEU A 151 -7.66 -1.52 8.75
N VAL A 152 -7.91 -0.23 8.51
CA VAL A 152 -8.70 0.23 7.36
C VAL A 152 -8.00 -0.13 6.06
N ALA A 153 -6.70 0.15 5.94
CA ALA A 153 -5.90 -0.26 4.80
C ALA A 153 -5.89 -1.78 4.60
N LEU A 154 -5.76 -2.56 5.68
CA LEU A 154 -5.82 -4.03 5.63
C LEU A 154 -7.17 -4.52 5.10
N ALA A 155 -8.28 -3.91 5.55
CA ALA A 155 -9.62 -4.23 5.06
C ALA A 155 -9.77 -3.88 3.57
N LEU A 156 -9.25 -2.73 3.13
CA LEU A 156 -9.25 -2.34 1.72
C LEU A 156 -8.40 -3.29 0.86
N TYR A 157 -7.23 -3.70 1.32
CA TYR A 157 -6.43 -4.72 0.62
C TYR A 157 -7.15 -6.07 0.56
N LEU A 158 -7.86 -6.46 1.63
CA LEU A 158 -8.67 -7.67 1.61
C LEU A 158 -9.81 -7.57 0.58
N LEU A 159 -10.50 -6.43 0.50
CA LEU A 159 -11.53 -6.19 -0.53
C LEU A 159 -10.95 -6.23 -1.94
N SER A 160 -9.76 -5.66 -2.13
CA SER A 160 -9.01 -5.74 -3.40
C SER A 160 -8.68 -7.19 -3.78
N TYR A 161 -8.24 -8.00 -2.81
CA TYR A 161 -7.95 -9.41 -3.01
C TYR A 161 -9.20 -10.23 -3.35
N LEU A 162 -10.29 -10.05 -2.58
CA LEU A 162 -11.56 -10.72 -2.82
C LEU A 162 -12.15 -10.36 -4.19
N ALA A 163 -11.98 -9.12 -4.64
CA ALA A 163 -12.41 -8.68 -5.97
C ALA A 163 -11.57 -9.30 -7.11
N LEU A 164 -10.35 -9.76 -6.83
CA LEU A 164 -9.48 -10.42 -7.79
C LEU A 164 -9.80 -11.93 -7.93
N LEU A 165 -10.35 -12.55 -6.89
CA LEU A 165 -10.65 -13.98 -6.91
C LEU A 165 -11.64 -14.34 -8.04
N PRO A 166 -11.44 -15.48 -8.72
CA PRO A 166 -12.38 -15.94 -9.74
C PRO A 166 -13.78 -16.09 -9.12
N LYS A 167 -14.79 -15.43 -9.72
CA LYS A 167 -16.17 -15.67 -9.31
C LYS A 167 -16.55 -17.12 -9.67
N PRO A 168 -17.19 -17.88 -8.77
CA PRO A 168 -17.66 -19.22 -9.11
C PRO A 168 -18.61 -19.10 -10.31
N ARG A 169 -18.35 -19.89 -11.37
CA ARG A 169 -19.24 -19.97 -12.53
C ARG A 169 -20.62 -20.37 -12.03
N ARG A 170 -21.59 -19.45 -12.08
CA ARG A 170 -23.00 -19.81 -11.91
C ARG A 170 -23.33 -20.70 -13.10
N PHE A 171 -23.50 -22.00 -12.86
CA PHE A 171 -24.11 -22.90 -13.82
C PHE A 171 -25.54 -22.42 -14.04
N THR A 172 -25.77 -21.67 -15.12
CA THR A 172 -27.10 -21.46 -15.66
C THR A 172 -27.52 -22.77 -16.30
N VAL A 173 -28.30 -23.56 -15.56
CA VAL A 173 -29.07 -24.67 -16.13
C VAL A 173 -30.18 -24.01 -16.96
N SER A 174 -30.09 -24.20 -18.27
CA SER A 174 -31.09 -23.77 -19.27
C SER A 174 -32.38 -24.56 -19.15
#